data_AF-A0A8T4J896-F1
#
_entry.id   AF-A0A8T4J896-F1
#
_cell.length_a   1.000
_cell.length_b   1.000
_cell.length_c   1.000
_cell.angle_alpha   90.00
_cell.angle_beta   90.00
_cell.angle_gamma   90.00
#
_symmetry.space_group_name_H-M   'P 1'
#
loop_
_entity.id
_entity.type
_entity.pdbx_description
1 polymer ?
#
loop_
_entity_poly.entity_id
_entity_poly.type
_entity_poly.pdbx_seq_one_letter_code
_entity_poly.pdbx_strand_id
1 'polypeptide(L)' 'TLLPGDVLVLHTDGLAPRSGRLEADEDEPQTGADRLLSLAPRFASARTAQECVRAVVEAFGDKEREDDACVLVARVSP' A
#
# COMPACT_ATOMS: atom_id res chain seq x y z
N THR A 1 1.20 -3.06 -20.52
CA THR A 1 2.65 -3.33 -20.39
C THR A 1 3.19 -2.42 -19.30
N LEU A 2 4.18 -2.86 -18.54
CA LEU A 2 4.84 -2.02 -17.55
C LEU A 2 5.94 -1.19 -18.21
N LEU A 3 6.11 0.05 -17.75
CA LEU A 3 7.04 1.03 -18.29
C LEU A 3 8.04 1.48 -17.20
N PRO A 4 9.25 1.94 -17.60
CA PRO A 4 10.19 2.54 -16.65
C PRO A 4 9.52 3.66 -15.83
N GLY A 5 9.65 3.57 -14.51
CA GLY A 5 8.98 4.46 -13.57
C GLY A 5 7.77 3.86 -12.88
N ASP A 6 7.12 2.84 -13.47
CA ASP A 6 5.99 2.14 -12.86
C ASP A 6 6.40 1.51 -11.52
N VAL A 7 5.47 1.55 -10.57
CA VAL A 7 5.62 0.94 -9.24
C VAL A 7 4.57 -0.15 -9.08
N LEU A 8 5.04 -1.37 -8.83
CA LEU A 8 4.19 -2.49 -8.48
C LEU A 8 4.21 -2.67 -6.98
N VAL A 9 3.02 -2.80 -6.41
CA VAL A 9 2.83 -3.14 -5.00
C VAL A 9 2.02 -4.43 -4.94
N LEU A 10 2.61 -5.46 -4.35
CA LEU A 10 1.93 -6.72 -4.03
C LEU A 10 1.77 -6.78 -2.53
N HIS A 11 0.58 -7.14 -2.06
CA HIS A 11 0.28 -7.24 -0.64
C HIS A 11 -0.50 -8.52 -0.34
N THR A 12 -0.36 -9.01 0.89
CA THR A 12 -1.30 -9.99 1.46
C THR A 12 -2.50 -9.26 2.06
N ASP A 13 -3.58 -9.99 2.32
CA ASP A 13 -4.81 -9.42 2.88
C ASP A 13 -4.62 -8.88 4.32
N GLY A 14 -3.58 -9.31 5.03
CA GLY A 14 -3.27 -8.86 6.40
C GLY A 14 -2.90 -7.39 6.53
N LEU A 15 -2.79 -6.63 5.42
CA LEU A 15 -2.46 -5.20 5.45
C LEU A 15 -3.61 -4.31 5.96
N ALA A 16 -4.86 -4.78 5.95
CA ALA A 16 -6.01 -4.06 6.50
C ALA A 16 -6.99 -5.00 7.22
N PRO A 17 -7.67 -4.54 8.28
CA PRO A 17 -8.67 -5.34 8.97
C PRO A 17 -9.80 -5.75 8.03
N ARG A 18 -10.22 -7.02 8.08
CA ARG A 18 -11.35 -7.52 7.28
C ARG A 18 -12.68 -6.91 7.73
N SER A 19 -12.77 -6.52 9.00
CA SER A 19 -13.91 -5.90 9.67
C SER A 19 -14.24 -4.49 9.14
N GLY A 20 -13.24 -3.71 8.72
CA GLY A 20 -13.45 -2.36 8.15
C GLY A 20 -14.22 -2.34 6.81
N ARG A 21 -14.32 -3.49 6.13
CA ARG A 21 -15.05 -3.63 4.86
C ARG A 21 -16.58 -3.57 5.01
N LEU A 22 -17.11 -3.79 6.22
CA LEU A 22 -18.55 -3.86 6.48
C LEU A 22 -19.11 -2.59 7.15
N GLU A 23 -18.26 -1.73 7.71
CA GLU A 23 -18.67 -0.56 8.52
C GLU A 23 -18.18 0.80 7.99
N ALA A 24 -17.54 0.85 6.82
CA ALA A 24 -16.95 2.09 6.32
C ALA A 24 -17.98 3.02 5.63
N ASP A 25 -17.95 4.30 5.99
CA ASP A 25 -18.57 5.41 5.24
C ASP A 25 -17.99 5.49 3.82
N GLU A 26 -18.78 6.00 2.86
CA GLU A 26 -18.43 6.01 1.42
C GLU A 26 -17.14 6.80 1.09
N ASP A 27 -16.71 7.70 1.99
CA ASP A 27 -15.57 8.60 1.80
C ASP A 27 -14.22 8.09 2.40
N GLU A 28 -14.20 7.00 3.16
CA GLU A 28 -12.97 6.42 3.73
C GLU A 28 -12.43 5.27 2.84
N PRO A 29 -11.10 5.10 2.69
CA PRO A 29 -10.52 4.02 1.90
C PRO A 29 -10.93 2.64 2.44
N GLN A 30 -11.78 1.94 1.68
CA GLN A 30 -12.52 0.75 2.10
C GLN A 30 -11.65 -0.52 2.22
N THR A 31 -10.47 -0.54 1.60
CA THR A 31 -9.58 -1.71 1.60
C THR A 31 -8.10 -1.34 1.77
N GLY A 32 -7.27 -2.35 2.11
CA GLY A 32 -5.81 -2.19 2.10
C GLY A 32 -5.27 -1.72 0.74
N ALA A 33 -5.91 -2.14 -0.36
CA ALA A 33 -5.55 -1.71 -1.71
C ALA A 33 -5.85 -0.23 -1.95
N ASP A 34 -7.03 0.27 -1.54
CA ASP A 34 -7.40 1.69 -1.72
C ASP A 34 -6.47 2.62 -0.94
N ARG A 35 -6.11 2.21 0.27
CA ARG A 35 -5.15 2.94 1.10
C ARG A 35 -3.71 2.86 0.58
N LEU A 36 -3.34 1.78 -0.12
CA LEU A 36 -2.07 1.73 -0.87
C LEU A 36 -2.12 2.67 -2.08
N LEU A 37 -3.24 2.75 -2.80
CA LEU A 37 -3.41 3.65 -3.94
C LEU A 37 -3.36 5.13 -3.53
N SER A 38 -3.85 5.49 -2.34
CA SER A 38 -3.74 6.86 -1.83
C SER A 38 -2.29 7.30 -1.57
N LEU A 39 -1.35 6.35 -1.46
CA LEU A 39 0.09 6.63 -1.37
C LEU A 39 0.76 6.89 -2.73
N ALA A 40 0.03 6.79 -3.86
CA ALA A 40 0.60 7.01 -5.19
C ALA A 40 1.45 8.30 -5.34
N PRO A 41 1.08 9.47 -4.79
CA PRO A 41 1.93 10.66 -4.84
C PRO A 41 3.27 10.48 -4.10
N ARG A 42 3.29 9.73 -3.01
CA ARG A 42 4.51 9.40 -2.26
C ARG A 42 5.38 8.40 -3.04
N PHE A 43 4.77 7.43 -3.72
CA PHE A 43 5.49 6.50 -4.58
C PHE A 43 6.08 7.19 -5.82
N ALA A 44 5.36 8.16 -6.40
CA ALA A 44 5.84 8.93 -7.55
C ALA A 44 7.07 9.78 -7.21
N SER A 45 7.15 10.31 -5.98
CA SER A 45 8.28 11.12 -5.50
C SER A 45 9.44 10.30 -4.93
N ALA A 46 9.21 9.03 -4.58
CA ALA A 46 10.26 8.12 -4.14
C ALA A 46 11.27 7.86 -5.27
N ARG A 47 12.54 7.73 -4.90
CA ARG A 47 13.66 7.38 -5.78
C ARG A 47 13.96 5.88 -5.76
N THR A 48 13.60 5.18 -4.68
CA THR A 48 13.85 3.74 -4.54
C THR A 48 12.60 2.98 -4.09
N ALA A 49 12.56 1.68 -4.38
CA ALA A 49 11.50 0.81 -3.85
C ALA A 49 11.49 0.78 -2.31
N GLN A 50 12.66 0.92 -1.66
CA GLN A 50 12.75 1.00 -0.21
C GLN A 50 12.06 2.24 0.36
N GLU A 51 12.16 3.39 -0.31
CA GLU A 51 11.44 4.60 0.11
C GLU A 51 9.91 4.42 -0.01
N CYS A 52 9.45 3.69 -1.03
CA CYS A 52 8.04 3.31 -1.12
C CYS A 52 7.63 2.37 0.02
N VAL A 53 8.44 1.34 0.34
CA VAL A 53 8.16 0.44 1.48
C VAL A 53 8.07 1.23 2.78
N ARG A 54 8.95 2.20 3.01
CA ARG A 54 8.88 3.06 4.20
C ARG A 54 7.55 3.82 4.26
N ALA A 55 7.09 4.40 3.16
CA ALA A 55 5.80 5.09 3.11
C ALA A 55 4.62 4.15 3.44
N VAL A 56 4.69 2.87 3.02
CA VAL A 56 3.71 1.84 3.40
C VAL A 56 3.80 1.56 4.90
N VAL A 57 4.99 1.30 5.44
CA VAL A 57 5.15 1.01 6.88
C VAL A 57 4.65 2.18 7.74
N GLU A 58 4.92 3.42 7.37
CA GLU A 58 4.41 4.60 8.07
C GLU A 58 2.88 4.69 8.02
N ALA A 59 2.24 4.33 6.90
CA ALA A 59 0.79 4.41 6.77
C ALA A 59 0.05 3.28 7.50
N PHE A 60 0.66 2.09 7.58
CA PHE A 60 0.02 0.87 8.08
C PHE A 60 0.58 0.37 9.42
N GLY A 61 1.67 0.94 9.92
CA GLY A 61 2.40 0.48 11.12
C GLY A 61 1.66 0.72 12.44
N ASP A 62 0.86 1.78 12.52
CA ASP A 62 0.17 2.19 13.75
C ASP A 62 -1.20 1.51 13.96
N LYS A 63 -1.62 0.61 13.06
CA LYS A 63 -2.93 -0.05 13.14
C LYS A 63 -2.81 -1.49 13.63
N GLU A 64 -3.75 -1.89 14.48
CA GLU A 64 -3.94 -3.29 14.84
C GLU A 64 -4.21 -4.11 13.57
N ARG A 65 -3.48 -5.22 13.43
CA ARG A 65 -3.60 -6.15 12.32
C ARG A 65 -4.09 -7.48 12.87
N GLU A 66 -5.10 -8.04 12.23
CA GLU A 66 -5.65 -9.36 12.58
C GLU A 66 -4.74 -10.51 12.14
N ASP A 67 -3.81 -10.25 11.20
CA ASP A 67 -2.95 -11.25 10.57
C ASP A 67 -1.59 -10.67 10.20
N ASP A 68 -0.64 -11.53 9.86
CA ASP A 68 0.66 -11.12 9.34
C ASP A 68 0.50 -10.42 7.97
N ALA A 69 1.17 -9.29 7.82
CA ALA A 69 1.13 -8.48 6.60
C ALA A 69 2.47 -8.51 5.89
N CYS A 70 2.45 -8.91 4.62
CA CYS A 70 3.61 -8.87 3.74
C CYS A 70 3.33 -7.90 2.59
N VAL A 71 4.33 -7.07 2.27
CA VAL A 71 4.30 -6.18 1.11
C VAL A 71 5.59 -6.31 0.34
N LEU A 72 5.47 -6.42 -0.98
CA LEU A 72 6.59 -6.32 -1.91
C LEU A 72 6.37 -5.09 -2.79
N VAL A 73 7.40 -4.25 -2.88
CA VAL A 73 7.42 -3.12 -3.81
C VAL A 73 8.52 -3.34 -4.83
N ALA A 74 8.16 -3.25 -6.11
CA ALA A 74 9.10 -3.27 -7.22
C ALA A 74 8.95 -1.99 -8.03
N ARG A 75 10.07 -1.38 -8.42
CA ARG A 75 10.09 -0.27 -9.38
C ARG A 75 10.68 -0.75 -10.69
N VAL A 76 9.99 -0.46 -11.77
CA VAL A 76 10.45 -0.78 -13.11
C VAL A 76 11.52 0.22 -13.50
N SER A 77 12.75 -0.25 -13.72
CA SER A 77 13.85 0.54 -14.24
C SER A 77 14.07 0.25 -15.73
N PRO A 78 14.79 1.11 -16.45
CA PRO A 78 15.33 0.78 -17.76
C PRO A 78 16.19 -0.49 -17.75
#